data_AF-L9VY42-F1
#
_entry.id   AF-L9VY42-F1
#
_cell.length_a   1.000
_cell.length_b   1.000
_cell.length_c   1.000
_cell.angle_alpha   90.00
_cell.angle_beta   90.00
_cell.angle_gamma   90.00
#
_symmetry.space_group_name_H-M   'P 1'
#
loop_
_entity.id
_entity.type
_entity.pdbx_description
1 polymer ?
#
loop_
_entity_poly.entity_id
_entity_poly.type
_entity_poly.pdbx_seq_one_letter_code
_entity_poly.pdbx_strand_id
1 'polypeptide(L)'
;MQASLSFDDPTAFESFTERFHDEFVSINDDSNTDSGPDRTSCEVFFPAGSHYGADLSYQFQDDLEREPDSMYASYWLYLDETFQPATDGKLPGFAGRYAGTAREGGWGSRITDGTNGWSARGVFDTPDADGNIRIGNYVYHVGMGTYGTFAWWDVTLEPGRWYKIDQYIELNTPGESDGVLEGWVDQKQVYTSDDWHWRDEADIGIQEFWCNFYHGNVDPAPQAMTLYMDNLYFETRSEGV
;
A
#
# COMPACT_ATOMS: atom_id res chain seq x y z
N MET A 1 3.42 16.89 8.50
CA MET A 1 4.55 15.95 8.57
C MET A 1 5.17 15.84 7.19
N GLN A 2 6.49 15.70 7.16
CA GLN A 2 7.22 15.09 6.05
C GLN A 2 8.13 14.01 6.64
N ALA A 3 8.10 12.79 6.08
CA ALA A 3 8.95 11.68 6.49
C ALA A 3 9.49 10.96 5.25
N SER A 4 10.69 10.41 5.33
CA SER A 4 11.32 9.67 4.23
C SER A 4 12.15 8.51 4.75
N LEU A 5 12.09 7.38 4.06
CA LEU A 5 12.84 6.15 4.35
C LEU A 5 13.54 5.69 3.07
N SER A 6 14.86 5.64 3.12
CA SER A 6 15.69 4.99 2.10
C SER A 6 16.35 3.77 2.71
N PHE A 7 16.40 2.66 1.98
CA PHE A 7 17.04 1.44 2.49
C PHE A 7 18.56 1.46 2.36
N ASP A 8 19.17 2.57 1.90
CA ASP A 8 20.61 2.83 2.08
C ASP A 8 20.96 3.09 3.55
N ASP A 9 19.97 3.47 4.37
CA ASP A 9 20.06 3.48 5.83
C ASP A 9 19.54 2.13 6.39
N PRO A 10 20.40 1.29 7.01
CA PRO A 10 19.98 0.02 7.55
C PRO A 10 18.99 0.14 8.72
N THR A 11 18.86 1.32 9.33
CA THR A 11 17.87 1.57 10.39
C THR A 11 16.48 1.89 9.85
N ALA A 12 16.29 2.06 8.54
CA ALA A 12 14.99 2.33 7.93
C ALA A 12 13.94 1.25 8.27
N PHE A 13 14.37 0.00 8.48
CA PHE A 13 13.49 -1.08 8.93
C PHE A 13 12.93 -0.90 10.35
N GLU A 14 13.63 -0.16 11.21
CA GLU A 14 13.18 0.12 12.58
C GLU A 14 12.00 1.10 12.62
N SER A 15 11.76 1.84 11.52
CA SER A 15 10.60 2.72 11.37
C SER A 15 9.28 1.98 11.15
N PHE A 16 9.31 0.69 10.82
CA PHE A 16 8.11 -0.15 10.79
C PHE A 16 7.86 -0.73 12.19
N THR A 17 6.93 -0.13 12.93
CA THR A 17 6.69 -0.46 14.35
C THR A 17 5.81 -1.69 14.53
N GLU A 18 5.00 -2.05 13.52
CA GLU A 18 4.38 -3.37 13.41
C GLU A 18 5.02 -4.16 12.26
N ARG A 19 5.49 -5.38 12.56
CA ARG A 19 6.15 -6.26 11.59
C ARG A 19 5.68 -7.70 11.79
N PHE A 20 5.15 -8.29 10.74
CA PHE A 20 4.83 -9.71 10.64
C PHE A 20 5.37 -10.25 9.32
N HIS A 21 5.85 -11.49 9.35
CA HIS A 21 6.50 -12.12 8.20
C HIS A 21 7.71 -11.33 7.65
N ASP A 22 8.43 -10.61 8.53
CA ASP A 22 9.63 -9.87 8.15
C ASP A 22 10.83 -10.79 7.90
N GLU A 23 10.72 -12.09 8.19
CA GLU A 23 11.72 -13.10 7.81
C GLU A 23 11.92 -13.27 6.29
N PHE A 24 10.98 -12.78 5.45
CA PHE A 24 11.12 -12.79 3.98
C PHE A 24 11.50 -11.44 3.39
N VAL A 25 11.96 -10.52 4.25
CA VAL A 25 12.40 -9.19 3.85
C VAL A 25 13.88 -9.04 4.11
N SER A 26 14.59 -8.40 3.19
CA SER A 26 16.01 -8.10 3.35
C SER A 26 16.42 -6.80 2.67
N ILE A 27 17.55 -6.22 3.09
CA ILE A 27 18.20 -5.14 2.33
C ILE A 27 19.02 -5.81 1.23
N ASN A 28 18.64 -5.59 -0.02
CA ASN A 28 19.39 -6.04 -1.18
C ASN A 28 20.36 -4.95 -1.64
N ASP A 29 21.62 -5.31 -1.85
CA ASP A 29 22.68 -4.44 -2.39
C ASP A 29 23.10 -4.81 -3.82
N ASP A 30 22.35 -5.70 -4.47
CA ASP A 30 22.69 -6.22 -5.80
C ASP A 30 22.42 -5.19 -6.90
N SER A 31 23.51 -4.87 -7.61
CA SER A 31 23.56 -3.99 -8.79
C SER A 31 22.69 -4.44 -9.96
N ASN A 32 22.19 -5.67 -9.98
CA ASN A 32 21.39 -6.20 -11.11
C ASN A 32 20.02 -5.52 -11.30
N THR A 33 19.55 -4.71 -10.35
CA THR A 33 18.43 -3.79 -10.57
C THR A 33 18.88 -2.46 -11.20
N ASP A 34 19.92 -2.53 -12.06
CA ASP A 34 20.88 -1.57 -12.69
C ASP A 34 20.47 -0.09 -12.96
N SER A 35 19.30 0.35 -12.52
CA SER A 35 18.76 1.72 -12.57
C SER A 35 17.94 2.11 -11.33
N GLY A 36 18.10 1.39 -10.22
CA GLY A 36 17.43 1.71 -8.95
C GLY A 36 17.66 3.13 -8.48
N PRO A 37 16.71 3.71 -7.73
CA PRO A 37 16.83 5.08 -7.23
C PRO A 37 18.03 5.25 -6.28
N ASP A 38 18.35 4.21 -5.50
CA ASP A 38 19.46 4.15 -4.54
C ASP A 38 20.34 2.90 -4.74
N ARG A 39 21.41 2.77 -3.93
CA ARG A 39 22.36 1.65 -4.00
C ARG A 39 21.80 0.37 -3.39
N THR A 40 20.85 0.47 -2.48
CA THR A 40 20.18 -0.67 -1.85
C THR A 40 18.66 -0.49 -1.90
N SER A 41 17.93 -1.59 -1.75
CA SER A 41 16.46 -1.59 -1.70
C SER A 41 15.94 -2.65 -0.73
N CYS A 42 14.68 -2.51 -0.31
CA CYS A 42 13.97 -3.55 0.42
C CYS A 42 13.51 -4.61 -0.56
N GLU A 43 14.13 -5.79 -0.51
CA GLU A 43 13.66 -6.99 -1.18
C GLU A 43 12.54 -7.62 -0.36
N VAL A 44 11.41 -7.92 -1.02
CA VAL A 44 10.31 -8.68 -0.46
C VAL A 44 10.17 -9.98 -1.24
N PHE A 45 10.47 -11.09 -0.57
CA PHE A 45 10.38 -12.43 -1.14
C PHE A 45 9.04 -13.08 -0.78
N PHE A 46 8.34 -13.62 -1.76
CA PHE A 46 7.16 -14.46 -1.57
C PHE A 46 7.55 -15.92 -1.77
N PRO A 47 7.66 -16.74 -0.72
CA PRO A 47 7.91 -18.16 -0.86
C PRO A 47 6.77 -18.86 -1.60
N ALA A 48 7.10 -19.84 -2.45
CA ALA A 48 6.09 -20.71 -3.05
C ALA A 48 5.24 -21.39 -1.96
N GLY A 49 3.91 -21.33 -2.09
CA GLY A 49 2.98 -21.86 -1.09
C GLY A 49 2.74 -20.95 0.11
N SER A 50 3.33 -19.76 0.17
CA SER A 50 3.01 -18.72 1.15
C SER A 50 1.99 -17.73 0.59
N HIS A 51 1.15 -17.17 1.45
CA HIS A 51 0.39 -15.96 1.11
C HIS A 51 1.18 -14.68 1.40
N TYR A 52 2.15 -14.73 2.30
CA TYR A 52 2.86 -13.54 2.77
C TYR A 52 4.23 -13.43 2.10
N GLY A 53 4.49 -12.24 1.58
CA GLY A 53 5.84 -11.70 1.46
C GLY A 53 6.21 -10.93 2.72
N ALA A 54 5.33 -10.03 3.19
CA ALA A 54 5.51 -9.31 4.46
C ALA A 54 4.25 -8.53 4.84
N ASP A 55 4.17 -8.14 6.10
CA ASP A 55 3.20 -7.19 6.64
C ASP A 55 3.93 -6.22 7.56
N LEU A 56 4.21 -5.02 7.03
CA LEU A 56 4.95 -3.98 7.73
C LEU A 56 4.08 -2.71 7.81
N SER A 57 4.03 -2.05 8.96
CA SER A 57 3.25 -0.81 9.10
C SER A 57 4.12 0.34 9.58
N TYR A 58 4.08 1.43 8.83
CA TYR A 58 4.58 2.73 9.27
C TYR A 58 3.45 3.47 9.98
N GLN A 59 3.55 3.64 11.30
CA GLN A 59 2.51 4.26 12.13
C GLN A 59 2.71 5.78 12.17
N PHE A 60 1.78 6.55 11.58
CA PHE A 60 1.89 8.02 11.54
C PHE A 60 1.69 8.68 12.90
N GLN A 61 0.97 8.03 13.81
CA GLN A 61 0.75 8.50 15.18
C GLN A 61 2.05 8.63 15.99
N ASP A 62 3.12 7.94 15.61
CA ASP A 62 4.42 8.03 16.29
C ASP A 62 5.11 9.38 16.02
N ASP A 63 4.68 10.08 14.95
CA ASP A 63 5.27 11.32 14.45
C ASP A 63 4.30 12.53 14.46
N LEU A 64 3.01 12.31 14.71
CA LEU A 64 1.95 13.33 14.66
C LEU A 64 1.17 13.39 15.99
N GLU A 65 0.80 14.60 16.40
CA GLU A 65 -0.07 14.81 17.58
C GLU A 65 -1.49 14.28 17.39
N ARG A 66 -1.94 14.17 16.14
CA ARG A 66 -3.24 13.62 15.74
C ARG A 66 -3.12 12.88 14.43
N GLU A 67 -4.00 11.91 14.21
CA GLU A 67 -4.16 11.29 12.91
C GLU A 67 -4.61 12.35 11.88
N PRO A 68 -3.96 12.41 10.70
CA PRO A 68 -4.31 13.34 9.64
C PRO A 68 -5.51 12.83 8.85
N ASP A 69 -6.19 13.77 8.21
CA ASP A 69 -7.34 13.51 7.32
C ASP A 69 -6.89 13.34 5.87
N SER A 70 -5.71 13.85 5.50
CA SER A 70 -5.13 13.67 4.18
C SER A 70 -3.65 13.35 4.23
N MET A 71 -3.18 12.54 3.29
CA MET A 71 -1.80 12.10 3.20
C MET A 71 -1.41 11.78 1.76
N TYR A 72 -0.20 12.17 1.40
CA TYR A 72 0.49 11.73 0.20
C TYR A 72 1.57 10.72 0.58
N ALA A 73 1.71 9.68 -0.24
CA ALA A 73 2.77 8.69 -0.15
C ALA A 73 3.41 8.49 -1.52
N SER A 74 4.72 8.34 -1.54
CA SER A 74 5.51 7.97 -2.72
C SER A 74 6.43 6.82 -2.35
N TYR A 75 6.63 5.87 -3.25
CA TYR A 75 7.66 4.85 -3.12
C TYR A 75 8.07 4.35 -4.50
N TRP A 76 9.27 3.79 -4.61
CA TRP A 76 9.73 3.09 -5.79
C TRP A 76 9.35 1.63 -5.69
N LEU A 77 8.90 1.07 -6.81
CA LEU A 77 8.51 -0.33 -6.94
C LEU A 77 9.22 -0.96 -8.14
N TYR A 78 9.80 -2.13 -7.92
CA TYR A 78 10.33 -3.01 -8.97
C TYR A 78 9.68 -4.37 -8.83
N LEU A 79 8.95 -4.80 -9.85
CA LEU A 79 8.43 -6.16 -9.92
C LEU A 79 9.47 -7.01 -10.65
N ASP A 80 10.05 -7.99 -9.97
CA ASP A 80 11.06 -8.85 -10.59
C ASP A 80 10.45 -9.71 -11.71
N GLU A 81 11.25 -10.22 -12.65
CA GLU A 81 10.75 -11.13 -13.69
C GLU A 81 10.09 -12.38 -13.08
N THR A 82 10.52 -12.79 -11.87
CA THR A 82 9.90 -13.88 -11.10
C THR A 82 8.50 -13.54 -10.57
N PHE A 83 8.13 -12.25 -10.51
CA PHE A 83 6.84 -11.77 -10.02
C PHE A 83 5.71 -12.07 -11.01
N GLN A 84 5.22 -13.31 -10.96
CA GLN A 84 4.17 -13.84 -11.83
C GLN A 84 3.01 -14.37 -10.97
N PRO A 85 2.18 -13.47 -10.41
CA PRO A 85 1.08 -13.87 -9.54
C PRO A 85 0.01 -14.65 -10.31
N ALA A 86 -0.61 -15.63 -9.65
CA ALA A 86 -1.70 -16.43 -10.23
C ALA A 86 -3.10 -15.92 -9.85
N THR A 87 -3.18 -14.93 -8.97
CA THR A 87 -4.40 -14.22 -8.58
C THR A 87 -4.07 -12.83 -8.04
N ASP A 88 -5.07 -12.06 -7.62
CA ASP A 88 -4.86 -10.75 -7.02
C ASP A 88 -4.10 -10.85 -5.69
N GLY A 89 -3.42 -9.76 -5.35
CA GLY A 89 -2.75 -9.62 -4.07
C GLY A 89 -2.58 -8.16 -3.70
N LYS A 90 -1.88 -7.90 -2.60
CA LYS A 90 -1.83 -6.58 -1.97
C LYS A 90 -0.44 -5.97 -2.10
N LEU A 91 -0.45 -4.65 -2.22
CA LEU A 91 0.69 -3.75 -2.23
C LEU A 91 0.50 -2.68 -1.15
N PRO A 92 1.53 -1.86 -0.87
CA PRO A 92 1.43 -0.81 0.13
C PRO A 92 0.33 0.22 -0.15
N GLY A 93 -0.36 0.68 0.90
CA GLY A 93 -1.36 1.75 0.82
C GLY A 93 -1.82 2.23 2.20
N PHE A 94 -2.68 3.25 2.24
CA PHE A 94 -3.13 3.86 3.49
C PHE A 94 -4.15 3.02 4.23
N ALA A 95 -4.16 3.12 5.56
CA ALA A 95 -5.21 2.52 6.38
C ALA A 95 -5.43 3.26 7.71
N GLY A 96 -6.61 3.04 8.28
CA GLY A 96 -6.92 3.28 9.68
C GLY A 96 -7.55 2.01 10.22
N ARG A 97 -6.72 1.01 10.58
CA ARG A 97 -7.21 -0.33 10.96
C ARG A 97 -7.76 -0.38 12.38
N TYR A 98 -7.16 0.36 13.32
CA TYR A 98 -7.45 0.30 14.75
C TYR A 98 -7.42 -1.13 15.30
N ALA A 99 -6.43 -1.92 14.86
CA ALA A 99 -6.31 -3.33 15.22
C ALA A 99 -6.25 -3.55 16.74
N GLY A 100 -6.95 -4.58 17.21
CA GLY A 100 -7.03 -4.90 18.64
C GLY A 100 -7.91 -3.97 19.47
N THR A 101 -8.65 -3.04 18.84
CA THR A 101 -9.57 -2.11 19.53
C THR A 101 -11.04 -2.41 19.21
N ALA A 102 -11.97 -1.71 19.86
CA ALA A 102 -13.39 -1.77 19.54
C ALA A 102 -13.74 -1.20 18.14
N ARG A 103 -12.82 -0.44 17.53
CA ARG A 103 -12.95 0.15 16.18
C ARG A 103 -12.22 -0.66 15.11
N GLU A 104 -11.82 -1.90 15.40
CA GLU A 104 -11.13 -2.76 14.44
C GLU A 104 -11.99 -2.96 13.16
N GLY A 105 -11.40 -2.68 11.98
CA GLY A 105 -12.09 -2.76 10.69
C GLY A 105 -11.16 -2.57 9.50
N GLY A 106 -11.61 -2.94 8.30
CA GLY A 106 -10.89 -2.58 7.07
C GLY A 106 -9.97 -3.67 6.48
N TRP A 107 -10.03 -4.92 6.96
CA TRP A 107 -9.32 -6.05 6.34
C TRP A 107 -9.92 -7.41 6.71
N GLY A 108 -9.60 -8.44 5.91
CA GLY A 108 -9.89 -9.84 6.25
C GLY A 108 -11.36 -10.10 6.58
N SER A 109 -12.28 -9.57 5.77
CA SER A 109 -13.75 -9.57 5.95
C SER A 109 -14.31 -8.75 7.12
N ARG A 110 -13.48 -7.99 7.84
CA ARG A 110 -13.94 -7.00 8.81
C ARG A 110 -14.53 -5.80 8.07
N ILE A 111 -15.84 -5.69 8.11
CA ILE A 111 -16.60 -4.66 7.43
C ILE A 111 -16.18 -3.27 7.92
N THR A 112 -16.15 -2.30 7.02
CA THR A 112 -16.08 -0.87 7.35
C THR A 112 -17.50 -0.31 7.37
N ASP A 113 -17.94 0.19 8.52
CA ASP A 113 -19.30 0.69 8.73
C ASP A 113 -19.37 2.20 9.00
N GLY A 114 -18.23 2.89 8.96
CA GLY A 114 -18.11 4.32 9.18
C GLY A 114 -17.74 4.68 10.62
N THR A 115 -17.94 3.77 11.57
CA THR A 115 -17.58 3.94 12.99
C THR A 115 -16.36 3.12 13.41
N ASN A 116 -15.79 2.37 12.47
CA ASN A 116 -14.63 1.51 12.65
C ASN A 116 -13.64 1.65 11.48
N GLY A 117 -12.60 0.82 11.49
CA GLY A 117 -11.46 0.95 10.59
C GLY A 117 -11.77 0.72 9.11
N TRP A 118 -10.84 1.19 8.28
CA TRP A 118 -10.90 1.20 6.82
C TRP A 118 -9.49 0.93 6.24
N SER A 119 -9.41 0.61 4.94
CA SER A 119 -8.12 0.58 4.25
C SER A 119 -8.27 0.91 2.76
N ALA A 120 -7.21 1.46 2.17
CA ALA A 120 -7.02 1.67 0.74
C ALA A 120 -5.64 1.12 0.32
N ARG A 121 -5.37 -0.14 0.67
CA ARG A 121 -4.12 -0.84 0.28
C ARG A 121 -3.93 -0.79 -1.22
N GLY A 122 -2.68 -0.78 -1.66
CA GLY A 122 -2.38 -1.11 -3.05
C GLY A 122 -2.81 -2.54 -3.37
N VAL A 123 -3.01 -2.83 -4.66
CA VAL A 123 -3.38 -4.16 -5.15
C VAL A 123 -2.68 -4.43 -6.47
N PHE A 124 -2.33 -5.69 -6.71
CA PHE A 124 -1.91 -6.19 -8.02
C PHE A 124 -2.87 -7.27 -8.51
N ASP A 125 -2.88 -7.52 -9.81
CA ASP A 125 -3.59 -8.64 -10.43
C ASP A 125 -2.61 -9.58 -11.15
N THR A 126 -3.14 -10.66 -11.72
CA THR A 126 -2.43 -11.55 -12.64
C THR A 126 -1.82 -10.79 -13.83
N PRO A 127 -0.71 -11.29 -14.40
CA PRO A 127 -0.14 -10.74 -15.62
C PRO A 127 -1.14 -10.74 -16.79
N ASP A 128 -1.13 -9.67 -17.58
CA ASP A 128 -1.85 -9.61 -18.84
C ASP A 128 -1.16 -10.47 -19.93
N ALA A 129 -1.68 -10.42 -21.16
CA ALA A 129 -1.15 -11.22 -22.27
C ALA A 129 0.30 -10.87 -22.65
N ASP A 130 0.75 -9.66 -22.32
CA ASP A 130 2.11 -9.17 -22.56
C ASP A 130 3.01 -9.38 -21.33
N GLY A 131 2.48 -9.95 -20.24
CA GLY A 131 3.19 -10.18 -18.98
C GLY A 131 3.21 -8.99 -18.04
N ASN A 132 2.46 -7.92 -18.32
CA ASN A 132 2.42 -6.73 -17.46
C ASN A 132 1.44 -6.92 -16.30
N ILE A 133 1.78 -6.36 -15.15
CA ILE A 133 1.01 -6.48 -13.92
C ILE A 133 0.08 -5.28 -13.77
N ARG A 134 -1.22 -5.53 -13.72
CA ARG A 134 -2.19 -4.47 -13.39
C ARG A 134 -2.10 -4.13 -11.90
N ILE A 135 -2.19 -2.84 -11.57
CA ILE A 135 -2.21 -2.37 -10.19
C ILE A 135 -3.40 -1.43 -9.92
N GLY A 136 -3.65 -1.16 -8.64
CA GLY A 136 -4.59 -0.13 -8.19
C GLY A 136 -4.68 -0.06 -6.68
N ASN A 137 -5.87 0.24 -6.16
CA ASN A 137 -6.20 0.09 -4.73
C ASN A 137 -7.27 -0.97 -4.48
N TYR A 138 -7.21 -1.61 -3.31
CA TYR A 138 -8.23 -2.50 -2.78
C TYR A 138 -8.82 -1.91 -1.50
N VAL A 139 -10.01 -1.34 -1.63
CA VAL A 139 -10.55 -0.36 -0.70
C VAL A 139 -11.66 -0.96 0.17
N TYR A 140 -11.48 -0.95 1.48
CA TYR A 140 -12.54 -1.18 2.46
C TYR A 140 -13.15 0.18 2.82
N HIS A 141 -14.43 0.35 2.53
CA HIS A 141 -15.16 1.63 2.64
C HIS A 141 -16.60 1.39 3.12
N VAL A 142 -17.29 2.44 3.55
CA VAL A 142 -18.69 2.37 3.97
C VAL A 142 -19.56 1.91 2.79
N GLY A 143 -20.48 0.98 3.06
CA GLY A 143 -21.40 0.44 2.06
C GLY A 143 -20.78 -0.62 1.13
N MET A 144 -19.53 -1.05 1.39
CA MET A 144 -18.93 -2.19 0.68
C MET A 144 -19.67 -3.51 0.96
N GLY A 145 -19.36 -4.54 0.16
CA GLY A 145 -19.79 -5.91 0.42
C GLY A 145 -19.00 -6.56 1.56
N THR A 146 -18.80 -7.88 1.50
CA THR A 146 -17.99 -8.60 2.50
C THR A 146 -16.50 -8.27 2.41
N TYR A 147 -16.04 -7.89 1.23
CA TYR A 147 -14.64 -7.63 0.93
C TYR A 147 -14.49 -6.30 0.19
N GLY A 148 -13.26 -5.81 0.12
CA GLY A 148 -12.95 -4.51 -0.48
C GLY A 148 -13.33 -4.40 -1.96
N THR A 149 -13.51 -3.16 -2.39
CA THR A 149 -13.76 -2.77 -3.77
C THR A 149 -12.42 -2.53 -4.49
N PHE A 150 -12.29 -3.07 -5.71
CA PHE A 150 -11.13 -2.79 -6.54
C PHE A 150 -11.27 -1.44 -7.23
N ALA A 151 -10.34 -0.54 -6.95
CA ALA A 151 -10.14 0.73 -7.64
C ALA A 151 -8.92 0.59 -8.56
N TRP A 152 -9.13 -0.06 -9.71
CA TRP A 152 -8.05 -0.33 -10.66
C TRP A 152 -7.58 0.94 -11.36
N TRP A 153 -6.27 1.08 -11.52
CA TRP A 153 -5.68 2.22 -12.23
C TRP A 153 -5.63 1.96 -13.73
N ASP A 154 -5.61 3.03 -14.54
CA ASP A 154 -5.48 2.96 -16.00
C ASP A 154 -4.03 2.77 -16.44
N VAL A 155 -3.40 1.71 -15.92
CA VAL A 155 -1.99 1.34 -16.17
C VAL A 155 -1.72 -0.14 -15.88
N THR A 156 -0.73 -0.70 -16.56
CA THR A 156 -0.06 -1.95 -16.20
C THR A 156 1.44 -1.72 -16.13
N LEU A 157 2.13 -2.51 -15.31
CA LEU A 157 3.57 -2.40 -15.05
C LEU A 157 4.31 -3.58 -15.68
N GLU A 158 5.26 -3.28 -16.58
CA GLU A 158 6.22 -4.26 -17.09
C GLU A 158 7.19 -4.68 -15.98
N PRO A 159 7.34 -5.98 -15.66
CA PRO A 159 8.38 -6.46 -14.75
C PRO A 159 9.80 -6.12 -15.24
N GLY A 160 10.78 -6.15 -14.33
CA GLY A 160 12.19 -5.92 -14.67
C GLY A 160 12.60 -4.44 -14.75
N ARG A 161 11.77 -3.52 -14.23
CA ARG A 161 12.13 -2.11 -14.14
C ARG A 161 11.47 -1.38 -12.97
N TRP A 162 12.09 -0.27 -12.58
CA TRP A 162 11.62 0.61 -11.53
C TRP A 162 10.51 1.53 -12.02
N TYR A 163 9.49 1.71 -11.16
CA TYR A 163 8.44 2.69 -11.28
C TYR A 163 8.37 3.52 -10.01
N LYS A 164 8.12 4.82 -10.15
CA LYS A 164 7.72 5.64 -9.01
C LYS A 164 6.20 5.56 -8.87
N ILE A 165 5.75 5.08 -7.72
CA ILE A 165 4.33 4.96 -7.36
C ILE A 165 3.98 6.05 -6.37
N ASP A 166 2.98 6.85 -6.71
CA ASP A 166 2.45 7.87 -5.80
C ASP A 166 0.97 7.59 -5.50
N GLN A 167 0.57 7.82 -4.26
CA GLN A 167 -0.80 7.71 -3.78
C GLN A 167 -1.16 8.96 -2.97
N TYR A 168 -2.37 9.47 -3.16
CA TYR A 168 -2.93 10.53 -2.33
C TYR A 168 -4.30 10.10 -1.85
N ILE A 169 -4.57 10.33 -0.57
CA ILE A 169 -5.89 10.15 0.02
C ILE A 169 -6.27 11.37 0.84
N GLU A 170 -7.54 11.74 0.77
CA GLU A 170 -8.21 12.69 1.66
C GLU A 170 -9.51 12.06 2.13
N LEU A 171 -9.62 11.81 3.43
CA LEU A 171 -10.80 11.21 4.02
C LEU A 171 -12.00 12.16 3.88
N ASN A 172 -13.15 11.55 3.64
CA ASN A 172 -14.41 12.27 3.51
C ASN A 172 -14.75 13.08 4.77
N THR A 173 -15.54 14.12 4.57
CA THR A 173 -16.32 14.77 5.63
C THR A 173 -17.17 13.70 6.32
N PRO A 174 -17.14 13.56 7.66
CA PRO A 174 -17.85 12.50 8.35
C PRO A 174 -19.33 12.41 7.94
N GLY A 175 -19.76 11.25 7.41
CA GLY A 175 -21.12 11.00 6.95
C GLY A 175 -21.40 11.31 5.47
N GLU A 176 -20.43 11.90 4.76
CA GLU A 176 -20.55 12.27 3.35
C GLU A 176 -19.70 11.36 2.43
N SER A 177 -19.99 11.38 1.13
CA SER A 177 -19.23 10.66 0.10
C SER A 177 -18.45 11.65 -0.77
N ASP A 178 -17.51 12.37 -0.15
CA ASP A 178 -16.68 13.42 -0.76
C ASP A 178 -15.17 13.15 -0.58
N GLY A 179 -14.80 11.92 -0.24
CA GLY A 179 -13.42 11.52 -0.03
C GLY A 179 -12.65 11.32 -1.34
N VAL A 180 -11.37 11.70 -1.34
CA VAL A 180 -10.50 11.67 -2.53
C VAL A 180 -9.51 10.53 -2.46
N LEU A 181 -9.33 9.82 -3.58
CA LEU A 181 -8.25 8.85 -3.79
C LEU A 181 -7.64 9.06 -5.18
N GLU A 182 -6.33 9.24 -5.23
CA GLU A 182 -5.59 9.46 -6.47
C GLU A 182 -4.33 8.59 -6.53
N GLY A 183 -3.93 8.23 -7.76
CA GLY A 183 -2.75 7.40 -8.02
C GLY A 183 -1.95 7.89 -9.22
N TRP A 184 -0.62 7.84 -9.12
CA TRP A 184 0.32 8.16 -10.20
C TRP A 184 1.35 7.06 -10.38
N VAL A 185 1.79 6.91 -11.63
CA VAL A 185 2.96 6.11 -12.00
C VAL A 185 3.89 7.01 -12.80
N ASP A 186 5.15 7.11 -12.38
CA ASP A 186 6.16 7.97 -12.99
C ASP A 186 5.65 9.42 -13.22
N GLN A 187 5.03 9.99 -12.18
CA GLN A 187 4.43 11.34 -12.16
C GLN A 187 3.22 11.54 -13.10
N LYS A 188 2.78 10.52 -13.83
CA LYS A 188 1.55 10.58 -14.63
C LYS A 188 0.37 10.10 -13.78
N GLN A 189 -0.67 10.93 -13.65
CA GLN A 189 -1.90 10.54 -12.97
C GLN A 189 -2.61 9.44 -13.78
N VAL A 190 -2.89 8.31 -13.13
CA VAL A 190 -3.52 7.12 -13.72
C VAL A 190 -4.83 6.74 -13.03
N TYR A 191 -5.14 7.39 -11.89
CA TYR A 191 -6.36 7.21 -11.15
C TYR A 191 -6.73 8.47 -10.37
N THR A 192 -8.02 8.80 -10.33
CA THR A 192 -8.60 9.86 -9.50
C THR A 192 -10.08 9.55 -9.26
N SER A 193 -10.56 9.79 -8.05
CA SER A 193 -11.97 9.73 -7.65
C SER A 193 -12.15 10.58 -6.40
N ASP A 194 -13.32 11.18 -6.26
CA ASP A 194 -13.69 12.18 -5.25
C ASP A 194 -15.04 11.87 -4.57
N ASP A 195 -15.45 10.60 -4.62
CA ASP A 195 -16.76 10.12 -4.16
C ASP A 195 -16.66 8.98 -3.13
N TRP A 196 -15.53 8.84 -2.46
CA TRP A 196 -15.34 7.80 -1.44
C TRP A 196 -15.98 8.17 -0.10
N HIS A 197 -16.46 7.15 0.61
CA HIS A 197 -17.00 7.26 1.97
C HIS A 197 -16.31 6.24 2.87
N TRP A 198 -15.35 6.69 3.68
CA TRP A 198 -14.59 5.85 4.61
C TRP A 198 -15.07 5.94 6.05
N ARG A 199 -15.56 7.11 6.48
CA ARG A 199 -15.89 7.37 7.90
C ARG A 199 -17.17 8.18 8.12
N ASP A 200 -17.76 7.97 9.29
CA ASP A 200 -18.87 8.73 9.87
C ASP A 200 -18.45 9.48 11.14
N GLU A 201 -17.26 9.20 11.68
CA GLU A 201 -16.72 9.83 12.89
C GLU A 201 -15.43 10.59 12.60
N ALA A 202 -15.31 11.83 13.10
CA ALA A 202 -14.17 12.71 12.84
C ALA A 202 -12.85 12.25 13.49
N ASP A 203 -12.92 11.33 14.46
CA ASP A 203 -11.76 10.79 15.17
C ASP A 203 -11.24 9.48 14.56
N ILE A 204 -11.75 9.11 13.38
CA ILE A 204 -11.21 8.06 12.51
C ILE A 204 -10.34 8.73 11.44
N GLY A 205 -9.01 8.73 11.60
CA GLY A 205 -8.06 9.31 10.66
C GLY A 205 -7.26 8.27 9.86
N ILE A 206 -6.12 8.74 9.31
CA ILE A 206 -5.12 7.90 8.63
C ILE A 206 -4.07 7.46 9.66
N GLN A 207 -4.17 6.22 10.12
CA GLN A 207 -3.30 5.67 11.17
C GLN A 207 -1.91 5.31 10.64
N GLU A 208 -1.84 4.74 9.44
CA GLU A 208 -0.64 4.10 8.95
C GLU A 208 -0.53 4.07 7.42
N PHE A 209 0.70 3.87 6.95
CA PHE A 209 0.95 3.30 5.63
C PHE A 209 1.25 1.82 5.79
N TRP A 210 0.33 0.99 5.31
CA TRP A 210 0.35 -0.45 5.49
C TRP A 210 1.02 -1.12 4.28
N CYS A 211 2.28 -1.50 4.44
CA CYS A 211 3.06 -2.28 3.48
C CYS A 211 2.67 -3.76 3.58
N ASN A 212 1.46 -4.07 3.11
CA ASN A 212 0.90 -5.41 3.08
C ASN A 212 1.23 -6.10 1.76
N PHE A 213 2.24 -6.95 1.78
CA PHE A 213 2.69 -7.75 0.64
C PHE A 213 2.10 -9.16 0.75
N TYR A 214 0.94 -9.36 0.12
CA TYR A 214 0.11 -10.54 0.31
C TYR A 214 -0.42 -11.08 -1.02
N HIS A 215 -0.22 -12.36 -1.34
CA HIS A 215 -0.71 -12.99 -2.57
C HIS A 215 -1.93 -13.85 -2.28
N GLY A 216 -3.05 -13.53 -2.94
CA GLY A 216 -4.26 -14.33 -3.00
C GLY A 216 -4.99 -14.46 -1.67
N ASN A 217 -6.33 -14.47 -1.70
CA ASN A 217 -7.13 -14.71 -0.50
C ASN A 217 -7.19 -16.21 -0.12
N VAL A 218 -7.27 -17.09 -1.12
CA VAL A 218 -7.39 -18.55 -0.94
C VAL A 218 -6.19 -19.29 -1.48
N ASP A 219 -5.71 -18.89 -2.66
CA ASP A 219 -4.58 -19.54 -3.31
C ASP A 219 -3.25 -18.84 -2.95
N PRO A 220 -2.27 -19.57 -2.38
CA PRO A 220 -0.97 -18.99 -2.06
C PRO A 220 -0.15 -18.75 -3.32
N ALA A 221 1.01 -18.12 -3.17
CA ALA A 221 1.97 -17.88 -4.24
C ALA A 221 2.27 -19.18 -5.01
N PRO A 222 2.06 -19.22 -6.34
CA PRO A 222 2.20 -20.45 -7.13
C PRO A 222 3.67 -20.87 -7.26
N GLN A 223 4.57 -19.91 -7.14
CA GLN A 223 6.02 -20.06 -7.23
C GLN A 223 6.68 -19.02 -6.31
N ALA A 224 8.00 -19.11 -6.19
CA ALA A 224 8.77 -18.05 -5.57
C ALA A 224 8.67 -16.78 -6.44
N MET A 225 8.38 -15.64 -5.81
CA MET A 225 8.27 -14.35 -6.49
C MET A 225 8.99 -13.29 -5.67
N THR A 226 9.57 -12.30 -6.33
CA THR A 226 10.26 -11.20 -5.65
C THR A 226 9.75 -9.86 -6.15
N LEU A 227 9.66 -8.88 -5.26
CA LEU A 227 9.59 -7.48 -5.62
C LEU A 227 10.57 -6.68 -4.78
N TYR A 228 10.86 -5.46 -5.22
CA TYR A 228 11.65 -4.52 -4.45
C TYR A 228 10.87 -3.23 -4.24
N MET A 229 11.06 -2.64 -3.06
CA MET A 229 10.55 -1.33 -2.70
C MET A 229 11.70 -0.47 -2.21
N ASP A 230 11.64 0.83 -2.50
CA ASP A 230 12.59 1.78 -1.93
C ASP A 230 12.03 3.19 -1.82
N ASN A 231 12.73 4.05 -1.07
CA ASN A 231 12.51 5.49 -1.06
C ASN A 231 11.06 5.88 -0.75
N LEU A 232 10.55 5.36 0.38
CA LEU A 232 9.24 5.75 0.88
C LEU A 232 9.30 7.21 1.32
N TYR A 233 8.27 7.97 0.95
CA TYR A 233 8.12 9.37 1.33
C TYR A 233 6.66 9.62 1.70
N PHE A 234 6.44 10.34 2.78
CA PHE A 234 5.13 10.72 3.28
C PHE A 234 5.04 12.22 3.48
N GLU A 235 3.92 12.82 3.08
CA GLU A 235 3.66 14.23 3.29
C GLU A 235 2.18 14.47 3.58
N THR A 236 1.90 15.20 4.65
CA THR A 236 0.55 15.77 4.85
C THR A 236 0.39 16.96 3.91
N ARG A 237 -0.58 16.93 3.00
CA ARG A 237 -0.96 18.16 2.30
C ARG A 237 -1.72 19.05 3.27
N SER A 238 -1.27 20.30 3.41
CA SER A 238 -2.11 21.34 3.99
C SER A 238 -3.11 21.79 2.93
N GLU A 239 -4.37 22.02 3.33
CA GLU A 239 -5.33 22.67 2.45
C GLU A 239 -4.74 24.00 1.92
N GLY A 240 -4.56 24.09 0.60
CA GLY A 240 -4.48 25.33 -0.17
C GLY A 240 -3.42 26.37 0.19
N VAL A 241 -2.51 26.63 -0.76
CA VAL A 241 -2.20 28.01 -1.16
C VAL A 241 -2.82 28.24 -2.54
#